data_AF-A0A6A4RGS4-F1
#
_entry.id   AF-A0A6A4RGS4-F1
#
_cell.length_a   1.000
_cell.length_b   1.000
_cell.length_c   1.000
_cell.angle_alpha   90.00
_cell.angle_beta   90.00
_cell.angle_gamma   90.00
#
_symmetry.space_group_name_H-M   'P 1'
#
loop_
_entity.id
_entity.type
_entity.pdbx_description
1 polymer ?
#
loop_
_entity_poly.entity_id
_entity_poly.type
_entity_poly.pdbx_seq_one_letter_code
_entity_poly.pdbx_strand_id
1 'polypeptide(L)'
;MRGRGGRGQRVNNVKIELGLLSPRNLRVSDEWYTRFRVSWDPVSAPVQGYKLMYSPQGTDRYVDFFVGDVASYTLHNLQPGTTYDVKVIAQYTGGLSAPLAGAGTTLYLNVTNIETYNVDHDTFCVKWTAHRAATSYRIKLNPVHRSVYFQDLVINPRSTMELLAGYRKRPTTNR
;
A
#
# COMPACT_ATOMS: atom_id res chain seq x y z
N MET A 1 27.82 58.67 25.51
CA MET A 1 28.25 57.52 24.69
C MET A 1 27.04 56.66 24.37
N ARG A 2 26.95 56.21 23.11
CA ARG A 2 25.87 55.38 22.54
C ARG A 2 25.81 54.00 23.20
N GLY A 3 24.63 53.39 23.22
CA GLY A 3 24.46 51.96 23.53
C GLY A 3 23.01 51.48 23.46
N ARG A 4 22.41 51.48 22.26
CA ARG A 4 21.16 50.75 21.98
C ARG A 4 21.49 49.25 21.89
N GLY A 5 21.02 48.45 22.85
CA GLY A 5 21.05 46.99 22.79
C GLY A 5 19.72 46.45 22.28
N GLY A 6 19.72 45.95 21.04
CA GLY A 6 18.53 45.43 20.34
C GLY A 6 17.99 44.15 20.96
N ARG A 7 16.65 44.07 21.05
CA ARG A 7 15.93 42.83 21.31
C ARG A 7 16.13 41.91 20.10
N GLY A 8 16.75 40.75 20.34
CA GLY A 8 16.74 39.64 19.39
C GLY A 8 15.31 39.15 19.22
N GLN A 9 14.66 39.58 18.14
CA GLN A 9 13.35 39.07 17.76
C GLN A 9 13.59 37.72 17.10
N ARG A 10 13.18 36.65 17.78
CA ARG A 10 13.06 35.30 17.22
C ARG A 10 12.27 35.42 15.93
N VAL A 11 12.91 35.17 14.79
CA VAL A 11 12.22 35.04 13.52
C VAL A 11 11.45 33.73 13.62
N ASN A 12 10.19 33.85 14.05
CA ASN A 12 9.24 32.79 13.80
C ASN A 12 9.18 32.70 12.28
N ASN A 13 9.68 31.60 11.72
CA ASN A 13 9.32 31.17 10.38
C ASN A 13 7.81 30.91 10.40
N VAL A 14 7.03 31.99 10.35
CA VAL A 14 5.64 31.94 9.93
C VAL A 14 5.74 31.52 8.50
N LYS A 15 5.44 30.25 8.23
CA LYS A 15 5.05 29.80 6.91
C LYS A 15 3.87 30.69 6.53
N ILE A 16 4.15 31.80 5.83
CA ILE A 16 3.12 32.66 5.30
C ILE A 16 2.41 31.75 4.30
N GLU A 17 1.21 31.27 4.65
CA GLU A 17 0.23 30.84 3.66
C GLU A 17 -0.11 32.08 2.84
N LEU A 18 0.81 32.46 1.94
CA LEU A 18 0.48 33.23 0.77
C LEU A 18 -0.72 32.48 0.19
N GLY A 19 -1.85 33.16 -0.06
CA GLY A 19 -3.08 32.57 -0.60
C GLY A 19 -2.90 32.01 -2.03
N LEU A 20 -1.85 31.23 -2.24
CA LEU A 20 -1.47 30.52 -3.43
C LEU A 20 -2.48 29.41 -3.64
N LEU A 21 -2.97 29.32 -4.88
CA LEU A 21 -3.94 28.33 -5.24
C LEU A 21 -3.37 26.94 -4.96
N SER A 22 -4.21 26.09 -4.39
CA SER A 22 -3.85 24.71 -4.06
C SER A 22 -4.55 23.78 -5.06
N PRO A 23 -3.94 22.64 -5.42
CA PRO A 23 -4.60 21.65 -6.24
C PRO A 23 -5.87 21.16 -5.55
N ARG A 24 -6.79 20.56 -6.32
CA ARG A 24 -8.08 20.09 -5.80
C ARG A 24 -8.38 18.67 -6.22
N ASN A 25 -9.41 18.08 -5.61
CA ASN A 25 -9.99 16.79 -6.04
C ASN A 25 -8.95 15.67 -6.18
N LEU A 26 -8.27 15.34 -5.07
CA LEU A 26 -7.33 14.22 -5.04
C LEU A 26 -8.10 12.92 -5.25
N ARG A 27 -7.64 12.11 -6.20
CA ARG A 27 -8.22 10.82 -6.56
C ARG A 27 -7.14 9.76 -6.57
N VAL A 28 -7.45 8.60 -5.98
CA VAL A 28 -6.62 7.39 -6.03
C VAL A 28 -7.23 6.42 -7.01
N SER A 29 -6.38 5.73 -7.78
CA SER A 29 -6.77 4.78 -8.82
C SER A 29 -5.63 3.79 -9.08
N ASP A 30 -5.85 2.80 -9.94
CA ASP A 30 -4.85 1.79 -10.34
C ASP A 30 -4.18 1.12 -9.12
N GLU A 31 -4.96 0.85 -8.07
CA GLU A 31 -4.47 0.28 -6.83
C GLU A 31 -3.93 -1.14 -7.01
N TRP A 32 -2.75 -1.35 -6.45
CA TRP A 32 -1.99 -2.58 -6.50
C TRP A 32 -1.41 -2.89 -5.12
N TYR A 33 -0.72 -4.02 -4.97
CA TYR A 33 -0.14 -4.42 -3.69
C TYR A 33 1.05 -3.55 -3.26
N THR A 34 1.75 -2.89 -4.19
CA THR A 34 2.94 -2.06 -3.90
C THR A 34 2.90 -0.69 -4.60
N ARG A 35 1.77 -0.33 -5.20
CA ARG A 35 1.61 0.92 -5.93
C ARG A 35 0.15 1.35 -6.00
N PHE A 36 -0.07 2.64 -6.18
CA PHE A 36 -1.33 3.19 -6.67
C PHE A 36 -1.04 4.52 -7.36
N ARG A 37 -1.95 4.94 -8.24
CA ARG A 37 -1.86 6.23 -8.93
C ARG A 37 -2.64 7.28 -8.16
N VAL A 38 -1.98 8.40 -7.90
CA VAL A 38 -2.56 9.62 -7.32
C VAL A 38 -2.77 10.61 -8.45
N SER A 39 -3.95 11.23 -8.52
CA SER A 39 -4.25 12.29 -9.48
C SER A 39 -4.99 13.43 -8.81
N TRP A 40 -4.89 14.62 -9.38
CA TRP A 40 -5.51 15.84 -8.84
C TRP A 40 -5.91 16.77 -9.98
N ASP A 41 -6.78 17.73 -9.68
CA ASP A 41 -7.05 18.84 -10.57
C ASP A 41 -5.93 19.89 -10.41
N PRO A 42 -5.24 20.24 -11.52
CA PRO A 42 -4.14 21.20 -11.49
C PRO A 42 -4.65 22.61 -11.16
N VAL A 43 -3.75 23.45 -10.64
CA VAL A 43 -4.05 24.87 -10.41
C VAL A 43 -4.02 25.63 -11.74
N SER A 44 -4.89 26.63 -11.89
CA SER A 44 -4.96 27.45 -13.12
C SER A 44 -3.84 28.49 -13.22
N ALA A 45 -3.17 28.80 -12.11
CA ALA A 45 -2.04 29.73 -12.09
C ALA A 45 -0.72 29.03 -12.47
N PRO A 46 0.25 29.75 -13.09
CA PRO A 46 1.55 29.18 -13.41
C PRO A 46 2.28 28.65 -12.18
N VAL A 47 2.66 27.37 -12.22
CA VAL A 47 3.47 26.69 -11.19
C VAL A 47 4.79 26.23 -11.78
N GLN A 48 5.78 26.01 -10.93
CA GLN A 48 6.98 25.26 -11.29
C GLN A 48 6.67 23.76 -11.39
N GLY A 49 5.68 23.29 -10.63
CA GLY A 49 5.19 21.92 -10.61
C GLY A 49 4.59 21.56 -9.27
N TYR A 50 4.60 20.27 -8.92
CA TYR A 50 4.02 19.77 -7.68
C TYR A 50 5.04 18.99 -6.86
N LYS A 51 4.94 19.10 -5.53
CA LYS A 51 5.57 18.18 -4.59
C LYS A 51 4.53 17.19 -4.09
N LEU A 52 4.93 15.92 -3.99
CA LEU A 52 4.12 14.86 -3.43
C LEU A 52 4.78 14.38 -2.13
N MET A 53 3.96 14.21 -1.09
CA MET A 53 4.39 13.66 0.19
C MET A 53 3.51 12.46 0.53
N TYR A 54 4.08 11.41 1.10
CA TYR A 54 3.29 10.28 1.60
C TYR A 54 3.92 9.62 2.82
N SER A 55 3.09 9.01 3.67
CA SER A 55 3.52 8.16 4.79
C SER A 55 2.48 7.07 5.04
N PRO A 56 2.86 5.90 5.58
CA PRO A 56 1.88 4.98 6.15
C PRO A 56 1.05 5.71 7.21
N GLN A 57 -0.27 5.51 7.20
CA GLN A 57 -1.17 6.18 8.13
C GLN A 57 -0.80 5.84 9.58
N GLY A 58 -0.85 6.85 10.46
CA GLY A 58 -0.42 6.71 11.86
C GLY A 58 1.10 6.77 12.07
N THR A 59 1.86 7.09 11.02
CA THR A 59 3.31 7.37 11.12
C THR A 59 3.62 8.80 10.71
N ASP A 60 4.57 9.41 11.40
CA ASP A 60 5.08 10.75 11.07
C ASP A 60 6.28 10.73 10.11
N ARG A 61 6.56 9.57 9.49
CA ARG A 61 7.69 9.37 8.58
C ARG A 61 7.27 9.64 7.13
N TYR A 62 7.21 10.91 6.77
CA TYR A 62 6.89 11.33 5.42
C TYR A 62 8.09 11.20 4.48
N VAL A 63 7.83 10.69 3.28
CA VAL A 63 8.71 10.81 2.12
C VAL A 63 8.15 11.91 1.23
N ASP A 64 8.96 12.89 0.85
CA ASP A 64 8.58 13.94 -0.11
C ASP A 64 9.54 14.07 -1.28
N PHE A 65 8.99 14.42 -2.45
CA PHE A 65 9.76 14.61 -3.67
C PHE A 65 8.98 15.48 -4.67
N PHE A 66 9.70 16.07 -5.62
CA PHE A 66 9.14 16.89 -6.69
C PHE A 66 8.80 16.02 -7.90
N VAL A 67 7.59 16.19 -8.45
CA VAL A 67 7.07 15.36 -9.56
C VAL A 67 6.96 16.11 -10.88
N GLY A 68 7.36 17.40 -10.92
CA GLY A 68 7.20 18.24 -12.10
C GLY A 68 5.79 18.82 -12.24
N ASP A 69 5.54 19.48 -13.37
CA ASP A 69 4.23 20.01 -13.73
C ASP A 69 3.35 18.93 -14.37
N VAL A 70 2.85 18.05 -13.51
CA VAL A 70 1.96 16.94 -13.86
C VAL A 70 0.69 16.99 -13.01
N ALA A 71 -0.38 16.34 -13.48
CA ALA A 71 -1.64 16.22 -12.72
C ALA A 71 -1.84 14.82 -12.11
N SER A 72 -0.84 13.94 -12.23
CA SER A 72 -0.88 12.59 -11.65
C SER A 72 0.50 11.99 -11.49
N TYR A 73 0.65 11.09 -10.51
CA TYR A 73 1.87 10.34 -10.28
C TYR A 73 1.56 8.95 -9.70
N THR A 74 2.34 7.93 -10.09
CA THR A 74 2.21 6.58 -9.54
C THR A 74 3.23 6.39 -8.41
N LEU A 75 2.74 6.17 -7.20
CA LEU A 75 3.59 5.79 -6.07
C LEU A 75 3.99 4.32 -6.21
N HIS A 76 5.25 4.01 -5.93
CA HIS A 76 5.82 2.66 -6.03
C HIS A 76 6.46 2.23 -4.71
N ASN A 77 6.83 0.95 -4.61
CA ASN A 77 7.53 0.37 -3.45
C ASN A 77 6.78 0.56 -2.13
N LEU A 78 5.45 0.55 -2.18
CA LEU A 78 4.57 0.62 -1.02
C LEU A 78 4.41 -0.76 -0.38
N GLN A 79 4.04 -0.79 0.90
CA GLN A 79 3.73 -2.02 1.64
C GLN A 79 2.32 -2.50 1.27
N PRO A 80 2.10 -3.81 1.04
CA PRO A 80 0.76 -4.37 0.81
C PRO A 80 -0.19 -4.19 1.98
N GLY A 81 -1.49 -4.07 1.69
CA GLY A 81 -2.54 -3.96 2.70
C GLY A 81 -2.44 -2.75 3.62
N THR A 82 -1.75 -1.69 3.17
CA THR A 82 -1.38 -0.53 3.99
C THR A 82 -2.04 0.72 3.44
N THR A 83 -2.69 1.49 4.32
CA THR A 83 -3.23 2.81 3.99
C THR A 83 -2.14 3.86 4.16
N TYR A 84 -2.03 4.74 3.17
CA TYR A 84 -1.07 5.82 3.12
C TYR A 84 -1.79 7.16 3.13
N ASP A 85 -1.35 8.07 4.00
CA ASP A 85 -1.69 9.49 3.91
C ASP A 85 -0.86 10.10 2.79
N VAL A 86 -1.52 10.82 1.87
CA VAL A 86 -0.89 11.45 0.70
C VAL A 86 -1.21 12.94 0.69
N LYS A 87 -0.22 13.76 0.36
CA LYS A 87 -0.37 15.21 0.21
C LYS A 87 0.24 15.67 -1.10
N VAL A 88 -0.48 16.52 -1.83
CA VAL A 88 0.02 17.18 -3.04
C VAL A 88 0.09 18.68 -2.77
N ILE A 89 1.22 19.30 -3.08
CA ILE A 89 1.48 20.72 -2.84
C ILE A 89 1.91 21.36 -4.16
N ALA A 90 1.26 22.44 -4.58
CA ALA A 90 1.71 23.22 -5.73
C ALA A 90 2.95 24.06 -5.34
N GLN A 91 3.96 24.03 -6.20
CA GLN A 91 5.20 24.77 -6.02
C GLN A 91 5.25 25.95 -7.00
N TYR A 92 5.40 27.15 -6.45
CA TYR A 92 5.53 28.40 -7.18
C TYR A 92 6.94 28.96 -6.96
N THR A 93 7.38 29.87 -7.83
CA THR A 93 8.64 30.59 -7.64
C THR A 93 8.71 31.33 -6.30
N GLY A 94 7.56 31.83 -5.81
CA GLY A 94 7.45 32.57 -4.55
C GLY A 94 7.12 31.74 -3.31
N GLY A 95 6.90 30.43 -3.43
CA GLY A 95 6.55 29.59 -2.27
C GLY A 95 5.73 28.34 -2.60
N LEU A 96 5.19 27.72 -1.56
CA LEU A 96 4.38 26.51 -1.63
C LEU A 96 2.92 26.81 -1.26
N SER A 97 1.98 26.15 -1.95
CA SER A 97 0.56 26.22 -1.59
C SER A 97 0.25 25.49 -0.28
N ALA A 98 -1.00 25.59 0.18
CA ALA A 98 -1.53 24.65 1.17
C ALA A 98 -1.57 23.22 0.56
N PRO A 99 -1.39 22.17 1.38
CA PRO A 99 -1.44 20.79 0.90
C PRO A 99 -2.86 20.34 0.61
N LEU A 100 -3.06 19.70 -0.54
CA LEU A 100 -4.22 18.87 -0.80
C LEU A 100 -3.99 17.48 -0.21
N ALA A 101 -4.69 17.15 0.87
CA ALA A 101 -4.58 15.86 1.53
C ALA A 101 -5.57 14.83 0.96
N GLY A 102 -5.20 13.56 1.01
CA GLY A 102 -6.04 12.42 0.72
C GLY A 102 -5.39 11.14 1.25
N ALA A 103 -6.01 9.99 0.97
CA ALA A 103 -5.49 8.69 1.37
C ALA A 103 -5.64 7.67 0.25
N GLY A 104 -4.71 6.73 0.18
CA GLY A 104 -4.75 5.59 -0.75
C GLY A 104 -4.34 4.30 -0.04
N THR A 105 -5.01 3.19 -0.36
CA THR A 105 -4.77 1.89 0.26
C THR A 105 -4.28 0.89 -0.78
N THR A 106 -3.13 0.27 -0.52
CA THR A 106 -2.65 -0.85 -1.34
C THR A 106 -3.45 -2.12 -1.07
N LEU A 107 -3.53 -2.99 -2.07
CA LEU A 107 -4.24 -4.26 -1.94
C LEU A 107 -3.54 -5.21 -0.96
N TYR A 108 -4.32 -6.03 -0.25
CA TYR A 108 -3.81 -7.15 0.55
C TYR A 108 -3.29 -8.26 -0.37
N LEU A 109 -2.30 -9.03 0.11
CA LEU A 109 -1.80 -10.23 -0.58
C LEU A 109 -2.48 -11.52 -0.10
N ASN A 110 -3.50 -11.38 0.74
CA ASN A 110 -4.05 -12.47 1.52
C ASN A 110 -5.09 -13.23 0.67
N VAL A 111 -4.99 -14.55 0.64
CA VAL A 111 -6.05 -15.41 0.10
C VAL A 111 -7.15 -15.57 1.16
N THR A 112 -8.41 -15.40 0.78
CA THR A 112 -9.56 -15.51 1.68
C THR A 112 -10.45 -16.70 1.32
N ASN A 113 -11.35 -17.06 2.24
CA ASN A 113 -12.32 -18.15 2.10
C ASN A 113 -11.69 -19.52 1.79
N ILE A 114 -10.60 -19.85 2.50
CA ILE A 114 -9.95 -21.16 2.38
C ILE A 114 -10.85 -22.20 3.06
N GLU A 115 -11.34 -23.16 2.28
CA GLU A 115 -12.23 -24.22 2.74
C GLU A 115 -11.73 -25.58 2.24
N THR A 116 -11.85 -26.62 3.08
CA THR A 116 -11.64 -28.01 2.69
C THR A 116 -12.97 -28.71 2.41
N TYR A 117 -13.00 -29.59 1.41
CA TYR A 117 -14.18 -30.39 1.07
C TYR A 117 -13.77 -31.73 0.44
N ASN A 118 -14.73 -32.65 0.27
CA ASN A 118 -14.49 -34.01 -0.26
C ASN A 118 -13.31 -34.72 0.44
N VAL A 119 -13.39 -34.83 1.77
CA VAL A 119 -12.33 -35.40 2.61
C VAL A 119 -12.48 -36.92 2.67
N ASP A 120 -11.42 -37.63 2.27
CA ASP A 120 -11.26 -39.08 2.38
C ASP A 120 -10.12 -39.40 3.39
N HIS A 121 -9.78 -40.68 3.55
CA HIS A 121 -8.75 -41.18 4.45
C HIS A 121 -7.33 -40.70 4.11
N ASP A 122 -7.06 -40.35 2.84
CA ASP A 122 -5.76 -39.86 2.38
C ASP A 122 -5.82 -38.73 1.32
N THR A 123 -7.03 -38.25 0.98
CA THR A 123 -7.23 -37.16 0.03
C THR A 123 -8.19 -36.11 0.56
N PHE A 124 -8.05 -34.87 0.11
CA PHE A 124 -9.07 -33.84 0.28
C PHE A 124 -8.92 -32.76 -0.78
N CYS A 125 -9.98 -32.00 -1.02
CA CYS A 125 -9.94 -30.81 -1.87
C CYS A 125 -9.83 -29.55 -1.02
N VAL A 126 -9.12 -28.55 -1.54
CA VAL A 126 -9.09 -27.18 -0.99
C VAL A 126 -9.63 -26.23 -2.04
N LYS A 127 -10.42 -25.25 -1.62
CA LYS A 127 -10.85 -24.12 -2.46
C LYS A 127 -10.63 -22.78 -1.74
N TRP A 128 -10.50 -21.71 -2.52
CA TRP A 128 -10.30 -20.35 -2.02
C TRP A 128 -10.93 -19.31 -2.95
N THR A 129 -11.14 -18.10 -2.44
CA THR A 129 -11.54 -16.96 -3.28
C THR A 129 -10.36 -16.52 -4.13
N ALA A 130 -10.56 -16.46 -5.45
CA ALA A 130 -9.56 -15.96 -6.38
C ALA A 130 -9.14 -14.54 -6.02
N HIS A 131 -7.84 -14.32 -5.91
CA HIS A 131 -7.31 -12.97 -5.88
C HIS A 131 -7.15 -12.48 -7.33
N ARG A 132 -7.82 -11.37 -7.68
CA ARG A 132 -7.94 -10.84 -9.07
C ARG A 132 -6.63 -10.71 -9.85
N ALA A 133 -5.51 -10.63 -9.13
CA ALA A 133 -4.18 -10.39 -9.65
C ALA A 133 -3.14 -11.41 -9.17
N ALA A 134 -3.55 -12.56 -8.60
CA ALA A 134 -2.60 -13.62 -8.29
C ALA A 134 -1.89 -14.05 -9.59
N THR A 135 -0.57 -14.25 -9.52
CA THR A 135 0.23 -14.86 -10.61
C THR A 135 0.52 -16.34 -10.34
N SER A 136 0.37 -16.77 -9.09
CA SER A 136 0.35 -18.15 -8.64
C SER A 136 -0.23 -18.19 -7.22
N TYR A 137 -0.68 -19.37 -6.79
CA TYR A 137 -0.92 -19.66 -5.38
C TYR A 137 0.11 -20.67 -4.90
N ARG A 138 0.47 -20.60 -3.62
CA ARG A 138 1.34 -21.59 -2.98
C ARG A 138 0.60 -22.23 -1.82
N ILE A 139 0.37 -23.54 -1.92
CA ILE A 139 -0.27 -24.32 -0.86
C ILE A 139 0.83 -25.08 -0.12
N LYS A 140 0.96 -24.79 1.18
CA LYS A 140 1.89 -25.49 2.08
C LYS A 140 1.09 -26.33 3.06
N LEU A 141 1.37 -27.62 3.08
CA LEU A 141 0.65 -28.58 3.93
C LEU A 141 1.60 -29.11 4.98
N ASN A 142 1.30 -28.77 6.23
CA ASN A 142 2.09 -29.14 7.40
C ASN A 142 1.25 -30.04 8.31
N PRO A 143 1.60 -31.33 8.46
CA PRO A 143 0.90 -32.23 9.38
C PRO A 143 1.03 -31.73 10.82
N VAL A 144 -0.10 -31.57 11.53
CA VAL A 144 -0.14 -31.11 12.93
C VAL A 144 0.57 -32.09 13.87
N HIS A 145 0.54 -33.39 13.54
CA HIS A 145 1.33 -34.41 14.21
C HIS A 145 2.20 -35.12 13.18
N ARG A 146 3.51 -35.20 13.47
CA ARG A 146 4.59 -35.82 12.68
C ARG A 146 5.20 -34.87 11.63
N SER A 147 6.14 -34.03 12.08
CA SER A 147 7.14 -33.38 11.21
C SER A 147 7.97 -34.45 10.51
N VAL A 148 7.83 -34.61 9.18
CA VAL A 148 8.95 -34.94 8.26
C VAL A 148 8.60 -34.55 6.81
N TYR A 149 7.32 -34.55 6.40
CA TYR A 149 6.96 -34.25 5.00
C TYR A 149 6.03 -33.04 4.91
N PHE A 150 6.54 -31.95 4.32
CA PHE A 150 5.72 -30.84 3.86
C PHE A 150 5.57 -30.96 2.35
N GLN A 151 4.34 -30.81 1.87
CA GLN A 151 4.08 -30.69 0.44
C GLN A 151 3.95 -29.20 0.13
N ASP A 152 4.75 -28.72 -0.83
CA ASP A 152 4.70 -27.35 -1.35
C ASP A 152 4.30 -27.41 -2.82
N LEU A 153 3.10 -26.92 -3.13
CA LEU A 153 2.54 -26.93 -4.48
C LEU A 153 2.37 -25.50 -4.98
N VAL A 154 2.83 -25.25 -6.21
CA VAL A 154 2.60 -23.99 -6.93
C VAL A 154 1.44 -24.21 -7.88
N ILE A 155 0.35 -23.51 -7.63
CA ILE A 155 -0.90 -23.65 -8.35
C ILE A 155 -1.07 -22.46 -9.32
N ASN A 156 -1.63 -22.75 -10.49
CA ASN A 156 -1.96 -21.76 -11.50
C ASN A 156 -2.87 -20.66 -10.92
N PRO A 157 -2.65 -19.37 -11.26
CA PRO A 157 -3.45 -18.26 -10.76
C PRO A 157 -4.93 -18.29 -11.15
N ARG A 158 -5.30 -19.03 -12.19
CA ARG A 158 -6.70 -19.22 -12.61
C ARG A 158 -7.42 -20.31 -11.83
N SER A 159 -6.69 -21.17 -11.13
CA SER A 159 -7.29 -22.21 -10.31
C SER A 159 -7.76 -21.63 -8.98
N THR A 160 -8.98 -22.00 -8.59
CA THR A 160 -9.57 -21.68 -7.28
C THR A 160 -9.79 -22.93 -6.42
N MET A 161 -9.37 -24.09 -6.92
CA MET A 161 -9.43 -25.37 -6.22
C MET A 161 -8.27 -26.28 -6.64
N GLU A 162 -7.89 -27.20 -5.75
CA GLU A 162 -6.88 -28.24 -6.01
C GLU A 162 -7.21 -29.52 -5.22
N LEU A 163 -6.99 -30.69 -5.83
CA LEU A 163 -7.06 -32.00 -5.16
C LEU A 163 -5.70 -32.33 -4.53
N LEU A 164 -5.70 -32.69 -3.26
CA LEU A 164 -4.49 -33.05 -2.52
C LEU A 164 -4.58 -34.53 -2.15
N ALA A 165 -3.56 -35.32 -2.50
CA ALA A 165 -3.52 -36.76 -2.31
C ALA A 165 -2.23 -37.25 -1.63
N GLY A 166 -2.28 -38.45 -1.02
CA GLY A 166 -1.12 -39.11 -0.42
C GLY A 166 -0.96 -38.90 1.09
N TYR A 167 -1.98 -38.40 1.79
CA TYR A 167 -1.94 -38.11 3.23
C TYR A 167 -2.34 -39.32 4.08
N ARG A 168 -1.50 -40.36 4.13
CA ARG A 168 -1.79 -41.53 4.96
C ARG A 168 -1.80 -41.20 6.45
N LYS A 169 -2.96 -41.27 7.10
CA LYS A 169 -3.05 -41.55 8.54
C LYS A 169 -2.65 -43.01 8.74
N ARG A 170 -1.63 -43.32 9.58
CA ARG A 170 -1.34 -44.73 9.91
C ARG A 170 -2.60 -45.34 10.54
N PRO A 171 -3.00 -46.58 10.17
CA PRO A 171 -4.06 -47.26 10.89
C PRO A 171 -3.63 -47.38 12.36
N THR A 172 -4.48 -46.89 13.25
CA THR A 172 -4.36 -47.17 14.68
C THR A 172 -4.57 -48.66 14.87
N THR A 173 -3.48 -49.41 15.02
CA THR A 173 -3.56 -50.76 15.58
C THR A 173 -4.04 -50.62 17.02
N ASN A 174 -5.33 -50.84 17.25
CA ASN A 174 -5.81 -51.13 18.59
C ASN A 174 -5.20 -52.46 19.02
N ARG A 175 -4.43 -52.43 20.10
CA ARG A 175 -4.01 -53.61 20.84
C ARG A 175 -4.82 -53.67 22.13
#